data_AF-A0AAV2NRB3-F1
#
_entry.id   AF-A0AAV2NRB3-F1
#
_cell.length_a   1.000
_cell.length_b   1.000
_cell.length_c   1.000
_cell.angle_alpha   90.00
_cell.angle_beta   90.00
_cell.angle_gamma   90.00
#
_symmetry.space_group_name_H-M   'P 1'
#
loop_
_entity.id
_entity.type
_entity.pdbx_description
1 polymer ?
#
loop_
_entity_poly.entity_id
_entity_poly.type
_entity_poly.pdbx_seq_one_letter_code
_entity_poly.pdbx_strand_id
1 'polypeptide(L)'
;MNSNDNKFFRYLSSKTGSVTFDGQRLPKNFSHVIYEMFPYVSRVSQCYSCFRFGHVKANCKSSARCANCGEKRHEDNSPCTLSELPQLSRQPPYLLSVQNLPSNKNNDDYSV
;
A
#
# COMPACT_ATOMS: atom_id res chain seq x y z
N MET A 1 -16.35 23.74 33.45
CA MET A 1 -14.99 24.31 33.47
C MET A 1 -14.58 24.55 32.02
N ASN A 2 -14.39 25.82 31.67
CA ASN A 2 -14.16 26.34 30.33
C ASN A 2 -12.67 26.15 29.95
N SER A 3 -12.37 25.53 28.82
CA SER A 3 -11.03 25.57 28.22
C SER A 3 -11.14 26.13 26.81
N ASN A 4 -10.91 27.43 26.71
CA ASN A 4 -10.74 28.15 25.46
C ASN A 4 -9.37 27.79 24.87
N ASP A 5 -9.31 26.74 24.04
CA ASP A 5 -8.13 26.40 23.27
C ASP A 5 -8.04 27.33 22.05
N ASN A 6 -7.57 28.56 22.26
CA ASN A 6 -7.18 29.49 21.21
C ASN A 6 -5.93 28.94 20.50
N LYS A 7 -6.14 28.03 19.55
CA LYS A 7 -5.08 27.45 18.74
C LYS A 7 -4.49 28.52 17.82
N PHE A 8 -3.38 29.12 18.25
CA PHE A 8 -2.57 30.00 17.41
C PHE A 8 -2.01 29.20 16.22
N PHE A 9 -2.48 29.50 15.01
CA PHE A 9 -1.90 28.95 13.79
C PHE A 9 -0.68 29.77 13.40
N ARG A 10 0.51 29.23 13.68
CA ARG A 10 1.77 29.80 13.20
C ARG A 10 1.97 29.41 11.74
N TYR A 11 1.89 30.37 10.84
CA TYR A 11 2.20 30.16 9.43
C TYR A 11 3.71 29.95 9.26
N LEU A 12 4.10 28.80 8.73
CA LEU A 12 5.48 28.50 8.35
C LEU A 12 5.55 28.47 6.83
N SER A 13 6.40 29.33 6.26
CA SER A 13 6.65 29.35 4.82
C SER A 13 7.25 28.01 4.39
N SER A 14 6.46 27.19 3.69
CA SER A 14 6.90 25.92 3.13
C SER A 14 7.25 26.08 1.65
N LYS A 15 8.32 25.42 1.21
CA LYS A 15 8.68 25.32 -0.21
C LYS A 15 7.77 24.34 -0.98
N THR A 16 7.02 23.51 -0.25
CA THR A 16 6.14 22.47 -0.80
C THR A 16 4.76 22.56 -0.17
N GLY A 17 3.71 22.30 -0.97
CA GLY A 17 2.32 22.29 -0.54
C GLY A 17 1.62 21.01 -1.01
N SER A 18 0.69 20.50 -0.20
CA SER A 18 -0.22 19.41 -0.59
C SER A 18 -1.61 19.98 -0.80
N VAL A 19 -2.21 19.71 -1.95
CA VAL A 19 -3.61 20.06 -2.25
C VAL A 19 -4.43 18.78 -2.29
N THR A 20 -5.59 18.77 -1.63
CA THR A 20 -6.52 17.64 -1.62
C THR A 20 -7.76 18.05 -2.40
N PHE A 21 -8.12 17.27 -3.42
CA PHE A 21 -9.32 17.48 -4.21
C PHE A 21 -10.42 16.55 -3.71
N ASP A 22 -11.64 17.06 -3.61
CA ASP A 22 -12.81 16.23 -3.35
C ASP A 22 -13.27 15.59 -4.66
N GLY A 23 -13.13 14.26 -4.76
CA GLY A 23 -13.48 13.51 -5.96
C GLY A 23 -12.54 12.35 -6.26
N GLN A 24 -13.05 11.38 -7.03
CA GLN A 24 -12.31 10.16 -7.38
C GLN A 24 -11.27 10.39 -8.49
N ARG A 25 -11.41 11.46 -9.28
CA ARG A 25 -10.56 11.76 -10.44
C ARG A 25 -9.80 13.05 -10.23
N LEU A 26 -8.50 12.98 -10.52
CA LEU A 26 -7.62 14.12 -10.48
C LEU A 26 -7.98 15.12 -11.60
N PRO A 27 -8.23 16.39 -11.29
CA PRO A 27 -8.51 17.39 -12.31
C PRO A 27 -7.26 17.65 -13.16
N LYS A 28 -7.44 17.85 -14.47
CA LYS A 28 -6.34 18.09 -15.43
C LYS A 28 -5.60 19.41 -15.14
N ASN A 29 -6.29 20.40 -14.59
CA ASN A 29 -5.75 21.71 -14.22
C ASN A 29 -6.42 22.18 -12.93
N PHE A 30 -5.69 22.85 -12.04
CA PHE A 30 -6.24 23.39 -10.78
C PHE A 30 -5.93 24.88 -10.52
N SER A 31 -5.31 25.56 -11.49
CA SER A 31 -4.97 27.00 -11.44
C SER A 31 -4.80 27.58 -12.85
N HIS A 32 -4.63 28.90 -12.96
CA HIS A 32 -4.29 29.64 -14.20
C HIS A 32 -2.88 29.31 -14.74
N VAL A 33 -2.16 28.41 -14.06
CA VAL A 33 -0.85 27.91 -14.44
C VAL A 33 -0.97 26.39 -14.60
N ILE A 34 -0.45 25.87 -15.71
CA ILE A 34 -0.37 24.43 -15.94
C ILE A 34 0.77 23.89 -15.05
N TYR A 35 0.41 23.06 -14.08
CA TYR A 35 1.36 22.28 -13.30
C TYR A 35 1.22 20.82 -13.69
N GLU A 36 2.33 20.16 -13.96
CA GLU A 36 2.36 18.71 -14.07
C GLU A 36 2.00 18.12 -12.71
N MET A 37 0.87 17.42 -12.64
CA MET A 37 0.38 16.85 -11.41
C MET A 37 0.61 15.34 -11.41
N PHE A 38 1.35 14.88 -10.41
CA PHE A 38 1.52 13.45 -10.15
C PHE A 38 0.50 13.01 -9.11
N PRO A 39 -0.26 11.92 -9.34
CA PRO A 39 -1.12 11.36 -8.31
C PRO A 39 -0.26 10.94 -7.13
N TYR A 40 -0.72 11.28 -5.93
CA TYR A 40 -0.08 10.78 -4.72
C TYR A 40 -0.37 9.27 -4.59
N VAL A 41 0.67 8.45 -4.79
CA VAL A 41 0.61 7.02 -4.52
C VAL A 41 0.94 6.80 -3.04
N SER A 42 -0.09 6.57 -2.23
CA SER A 42 0.10 6.22 -0.83
C SER A 42 0.95 4.95 -0.72
N ARG A 43 1.85 4.89 0.27
CA ARG A 43 2.58 3.65 0.54
C ARG A 43 1.59 2.52 0.79
N VAL A 44 1.85 1.37 0.20
CA VAL A 44 1.08 0.16 0.46
C VAL A 44 1.18 -0.15 1.96
N SER A 45 0.05 -0.09 2.64
CA SER A 45 -0.04 -0.45 4.05
C SER A 45 -0.29 -1.95 4.18
N GLN A 46 0.55 -2.63 4.96
CA GLN A 46 0.33 -4.01 5.37
C GLN A 46 -0.15 -4.03 6.81
N CYS A 47 -1.22 -4.76 7.08
CA CYS A 47 -1.71 -4.94 8.44
C CYS A 47 -0.83 -5.95 9.20
N TYR A 48 -0.19 -5.53 10.28
CA TYR A 48 0.65 -6.43 11.12
C TYR A 48 -0.14 -7.43 11.99
N SER A 49 -1.46 -7.52 11.83
CA SER A 49 -2.28 -8.52 12.52
C SER A 49 -2.79 -9.61 11.57
N CYS A 50 -3.34 -9.22 10.41
CA CYS A 50 -3.89 -10.18 9.43
C CYS A 50 -3.02 -10.33 8.17
N PHE A 51 -1.92 -9.57 8.04
CA PHE A 51 -0.96 -9.56 6.94
C PHE A 51 -1.51 -9.22 5.55
N ARG A 52 -2.78 -8.81 5.45
CA ARG A 52 -3.41 -8.29 4.21
C ARG A 52 -3.05 -6.81 3.99
N PHE A 53 -3.12 -6.39 2.73
CA PHE A 53 -2.88 -5.00 2.33
C PHE A 53 -4.14 -4.13 2.46
N GLY A 54 -3.94 -2.81 2.47
CA GLY A 54 -5.01 -1.81 2.37
C GLY A 54 -5.50 -1.27 3.73
N HIS A 55 -4.94 -1.74 4.84
CA HIS A 55 -5.21 -1.17 6.15
C HIS A 55 -4.05 -1.42 7.13
N VAL A 56 -4.02 -0.64 8.20
CA VAL A 56 -3.09 -0.82 9.33
C VAL A 56 -3.77 -1.59 10.47
N LYS A 57 -2.97 -2.08 11.43
CA LYS A 57 -3.45 -2.86 12.59
C LYS A 57 -4.58 -2.16 13.35
N ALA A 58 -4.52 -0.85 13.51
CA ALA A 58 -5.53 -0.05 14.23
C ALA A 58 -6.93 -0.14 13.61
N ASN A 59 -7.03 -0.41 12.31
CA ASN A 59 -8.29 -0.47 11.58
C ASN A 59 -8.65 -1.91 11.17
N CYS A 60 -7.94 -2.91 11.71
CA CYS A 60 -8.14 -4.31 11.37
C CYS A 60 -9.45 -4.83 11.98
N LYS A 61 -10.33 -5.35 11.13
CA LYS A 61 -11.57 -6.04 11.52
C LYS A 61 -11.51 -7.56 11.28
N SER A 62 -10.40 -8.05 10.76
CA SER A 62 -10.19 -9.48 10.45
C SER A 62 -9.55 -10.22 11.62
N SER A 63 -9.65 -11.54 11.62
CA SER A 63 -8.90 -12.40 12.55
C SER A 63 -7.39 -12.33 12.28
N ALA A 64 -6.61 -12.53 13.35
CA ALA A 64 -5.15 -12.59 13.25
C ALA A 64 -4.71 -13.84 12.47
N ARG A 65 -3.71 -13.65 11.60
CA ARG A 65 -3.19 -14.70 10.71
C ARG A 65 -1.70 -14.90 10.92
N CYS A 66 -1.18 -16.05 10.51
CA CYS A 66 0.25 -16.32 10.49
C CYS A 66 0.90 -15.60 9.30
N ALA A 67 2.05 -14.95 9.52
CA ALA A 67 2.79 -14.27 8.46
C ALA A 67 3.38 -15.24 7.41
N ASN A 68 3.62 -16.50 7.81
CA ASN A 68 4.33 -17.48 6.99
C ASN A 68 3.37 -18.31 6.13
N CYS A 69 2.36 -18.93 6.74
CA CYS A 69 1.38 -19.76 6.02
C CYS A 69 0.11 -19.04 5.63
N GLY A 70 -0.09 -17.81 6.13
CA GLY A 70 -1.32 -17.08 5.89
C GLY A 70 -2.53 -17.66 6.63
N GLU A 71 -2.48 -18.81 7.32
CA GLU A 71 -3.64 -19.37 8.02
C GLU A 71 -3.93 -18.67 9.36
N LYS A 72 -4.92 -19.16 10.13
CA LYS A 72 -5.19 -18.67 11.49
C LYS A 72 -3.90 -18.62 12.30
N ARG A 73 -3.75 -17.56 13.11
CA ARG A 73 -2.59 -17.41 13.99
C ARG A 73 -2.38 -18.68 14.83
N HIS A 74 -1.16 -19.20 14.76
CA HIS A 74 -0.69 -20.31 15.59
C HIS A 74 -0.64 -19.90 17.07
N GLU A 75 -0.85 -20.86 17.97
CA GLU A 75 -0.64 -20.62 19.41
C GLU A 75 0.85 -20.35 19.66
N ASP A 76 1.15 -19.56 20.71
CA ASP A 76 2.44 -18.85 20.88
C ASP A 76 3.70 -19.76 20.90
N ASN A 77 3.54 -21.09 21.03
CA ASN A 77 4.63 -22.07 21.02
C ASN A 77 4.54 -23.11 19.89
N SER A 78 3.58 -22.99 18.97
CA SER A 78 3.46 -23.93 17.84
C SER A 78 4.22 -23.36 16.61
N PRO A 79 5.28 -24.04 16.15
CA PRO A 79 6.03 -23.57 14.98
C PRO A 79 5.17 -23.69 13.73
N CYS A 80 5.31 -22.71 12.84
CA CYS A 80 4.68 -22.77 11.53
C CYS A 80 5.47 -23.72 10.64
N THR A 81 4.85 -24.76 10.07
CA THR A 81 5.56 -25.70 9.17
C THR A 81 6.13 -25.03 7.92
N LEU A 82 5.62 -23.86 7.52
CA LEU A 82 6.14 -23.09 6.38
C LEU A 82 7.18 -22.04 6.77
N SER A 83 7.59 -21.95 8.05
CA SER A 83 8.64 -20.99 8.46
C SER A 83 10.00 -21.31 7.85
N GLU A 84 10.25 -22.58 7.56
CA GLU A 84 11.52 -23.08 7.02
C GLU A 84 11.57 -23.04 5.49
N LEU A 85 10.43 -22.83 4.81
CA LEU A 85 10.40 -22.84 3.35
C LEU A 85 10.89 -21.52 2.74
N PRO A 86 11.58 -21.56 1.59
CA PRO A 86 12.00 -20.36 0.87
C PRO A 86 10.80 -19.45 0.55
N GLN A 87 10.99 -18.13 0.66
CA GLN A 87 9.95 -17.10 0.50
C GLN A 87 9.15 -17.20 -0.81
N LEU A 88 9.73 -17.81 -1.85
CA LEU A 88 9.08 -18.05 -3.16
C LEU A 88 7.88 -19.03 -3.07
N SER A 89 7.85 -19.92 -2.07
CA SER A 89 6.72 -20.83 -1.83
C SER A 89 5.56 -20.19 -1.06
N ARG A 90 5.77 -19.01 -0.48
CA ARG A 90 4.78 -18.26 0.30
C ARG A 90 4.03 -17.24 -0.55
N GLN A 91 4.26 -17.27 -1.87
CA GLN A 91 3.63 -16.35 -2.78
C GLN A 91 2.12 -16.61 -2.85
N PRO A 92 1.29 -15.56 -2.83
CA PRO A 92 -0.14 -15.72 -3.07
C PRO A 92 -0.37 -16.41 -4.42
N PRO A 93 -1.43 -17.24 -4.54
CA PRO A 93 -1.65 -18.12 -5.70
C PRO A 93 -1.57 -17.43 -7.07
N TYR A 94 -1.84 -16.11 -7.12
CA TYR A 94 -1.79 -15.32 -8.35
C TYR A 94 -0.39 -15.10 -8.93
N LEU A 95 0.70 -15.34 -8.17
CA LEU A 95 2.06 -15.24 -8.70
C LEU A 95 2.54 -16.54 -9.36
N LEU A 96 1.97 -17.69 -8.98
CA LEU A 96 2.28 -18.99 -9.60
C LEU A 96 1.85 -19.05 -11.07
N SER A 97 0.81 -18.29 -11.45
CA SER A 97 0.35 -18.20 -12.84
C SER A 97 1.29 -17.41 -13.76
N VAL A 98 2.19 -16.57 -13.21
CA VAL A 98 3.10 -15.73 -14.03
C VAL A 98 4.31 -16.53 -14.51
N GLN A 99 4.71 -17.57 -13.78
CA GLN A 99 5.89 -18.39 -14.10
C GLN A 99 5.66 -19.39 -15.25
N ASN A 100 4.41 -19.56 -15.69
CA ASN A 100 4.05 -20.47 -16.77
C ASN A 100 3.72 -19.77 -18.10
N LEU A 101 3.99 -18.46 -18.23
CA LEU A 101 3.89 -17.81 -19.54
C LEU A 101 5.10 -18.20 -20.41
N PRO A 102 4.89 -18.64 -21.67
CA PRO A 102 6.00 -18.86 -22.59
C PRO A 102 6.74 -17.53 -22.79
N SER A 103 8.06 -17.54 -22.60
CA SER A 103 8.94 -16.43 -22.90
C SER A 103 8.75 -16.02 -24.37
N ASN A 104 8.00 -14.94 -24.62
CA ASN A 104 7.95 -14.36 -25.96
C ASN A 104 9.29 -13.67 -26.21
N LYS A 105 10.23 -14.44 -26.77
CA LYS A 105 11.43 -13.90 -27.42
C LYS A 105 11.00 -13.35 -28.77
N ASN A 106 10.50 -12.13 -28.80
CA ASN A 106 10.50 -11.28 -29.99
C ASN A 106 10.70 -9.83 -29.52
N ASN A 107 11.97 -9.50 -29.25
CA ASN A 107 12.42 -8.13 -29.44
C ASN A 107 12.74 -8.06 -30.92
N ASP A 108 11.98 -7.28 -31.68
CA ASP A 108 12.48 -6.45 -32.78
C ASP A 108 11.32 -5.55 -33.25
N ASP A 109 11.68 -4.30 -33.51
CA ASP A 109 10.90 -3.24 -34.14
C ASP A 109 9.79 -2.56 -33.32
N TYR A 110 10.06 -1.33 -32.86
CA TYR A 110 9.35 -0.13 -33.31
C TYR A 110 10.14 1.10 -32.88
N SER A 111 10.87 1.66 -33.86
CA SER A 111 11.27 3.06 -33.88
C SER A 111 10.11 3.87 -34.48
N VAL A 112 9.55 4.84 -33.74
CA VAL A 112 8.96 6.10 -34.24
C VAL A 112 9.07 7.14 -33.13
#